data_AF-A0A1F6I9W1-F1
#
_entry.id   AF-A0A1F6I9W1-F1
#
_cell.length_a   1.000
_cell.length_b   1.000
_cell.length_c   1.000
_cell.angle_alpha   90.00
_cell.angle_beta   90.00
_cell.angle_gamma   90.00
#
_symmetry.space_group_name_H-M   'P 1'
#
loop_
_entity.id
_entity.type
_entity.pdbx_description
1 polymer ?
#
loop_
_entity_poly.entity_id
_entity_poly.type
_entity_poly.pdbx_seq_one_letter_code
_entity_poly.pdbx_strand_id
1 'polypeptide(L)'
;MINQKLKLKNSPALLDEIKNVLKSVSFGSVEIYVQNSKVTQLTVRKILKTKYDIGEEDIQETIQINQKQSVDAQNRVLTKKKQ
;
A
#
# COMPACT_ATOMS: atom_id res chain seq x y z
N MET A 1 1.94 12.83 -41.18
CA MET A 1 2.05 12.35 -39.79
C MET A 1 3.43 12.72 -39.27
N ILE A 2 3.52 13.61 -38.27
CA ILE A 2 4.80 14.11 -37.75
C ILE A 2 5.25 13.13 -36.66
N ASN A 3 6.27 12.31 -36.95
CA ASN A 3 6.98 11.52 -35.95
C ASN A 3 7.94 12.45 -35.19
N GLN A 4 7.41 13.18 -34.21
CA GLN A 4 8.25 13.97 -33.31
C GLN A 4 8.89 13.03 -32.30
N LYS A 5 10.13 12.62 -32.58
CA LYS A 5 11.00 12.01 -31.59
C LYS A 5 11.17 13.01 -30.45
N LEU A 6 10.50 12.75 -29.32
CA LEU A 6 10.61 13.56 -28.11
C LEU A 6 12.08 13.61 -27.69
N LYS A 7 12.77 14.70 -28.04
CA LYS A 7 14.05 15.05 -27.42
C LYS A 7 13.72 15.36 -25.97
N LEU A 8 13.83 14.35 -25.11
CA LEU A 8 13.87 14.54 -23.67
C LEU A 8 15.03 15.49 -23.40
N LYS A 9 14.71 16.76 -23.11
CA LYS A 9 15.66 17.70 -22.52
C LYS A 9 15.90 17.17 -21.11
N ASN A 10 16.77 16.19 -21.00
CA ASN A 10 17.18 15.62 -19.73
C ASN A 10 17.76 16.79 -18.93
N SER A 11 17.05 17.27 -17.92
CA SER A 11 17.63 18.18 -16.93
C SER A 11 18.61 17.35 -16.13
N PRO A 12 19.94 17.54 -16.28
CA PRO A 12 20.92 16.69 -15.60
C PRO A 12 20.70 16.72 -14.09
N ALA A 13 20.30 17.88 -13.56
CA ALA A 13 19.98 18.09 -12.15
C ALA A 13 18.87 17.16 -11.62
N LEU A 14 17.77 16.97 -12.38
CA LEU A 14 16.67 16.09 -11.95
C LEU A 14 17.10 14.62 -11.96
N LEU A 15 17.88 14.23 -12.98
CA LEU A 15 18.43 12.88 -13.07
C LEU A 15 19.38 12.59 -11.91
N ASP A 16 20.21 13.55 -11.53
CA ASP A 16 21.13 13.41 -10.40
C ASP A 16 20.39 13.40 -9.06
N GLU A 17 19.33 14.19 -8.92
CA GLU A 17 18.44 14.14 -7.75
C GLU A 17 17.78 12.77 -7.60
N ILE A 18 17.18 12.23 -8.66
CA ILE A 18 16.57 10.89 -8.66
C ILE A 18 17.61 9.82 -8.33
N LYS A 19 18.81 9.89 -8.92
CA LYS A 19 19.91 8.96 -8.60
C LYS A 19 20.31 9.03 -7.13
N ASN A 20 20.43 10.22 -6.56
CA ASN A 20 20.83 10.41 -5.17
C ASN A 20 19.77 9.86 -4.22
N VAL A 21 18.50 10.13 -4.50
CA VAL A 21 17.38 9.58 -3.73
C VAL A 21 17.36 8.06 -3.81
N LEU A 22 17.47 7.47 -5.00
CA LEU A 22 17.49 6.00 -5.16
C LEU A 22 18.67 5.35 -4.42
N LYS A 23 19.87 5.95 -4.46
CA LYS A 23 21.04 5.46 -3.72
C LYS A 23 20.85 5.52 -2.20
N SER A 24 20.02 6.43 -1.70
CA SER A 24 19.75 6.57 -0.27
C SER A 24 18.82 5.48 0.28
N VAL A 25 18.10 4.76 -0.57
CA VAL A 25 17.11 3.75 -0.16
C VAL A 25 17.74 2.37 -0.14
N SER A 26 17.95 1.82 1.06
CA SER A 26 18.40 0.42 1.20
C SER A 26 17.27 -0.58 0.94
N PHE A 27 16.08 -0.33 1.49
CA PHE A 27 14.86 -1.11 1.29
C PHE A 27 13.65 -0.20 1.28
N GLY A 28 12.86 -0.27 0.21
CA GLY A 28 11.72 0.62 0.04
C GLY A 28 11.37 0.91 -1.41
N SER A 29 10.62 1.98 -1.60
CA SER A 29 10.29 2.55 -2.89
C SER A 29 10.56 4.05 -2.90
N VAL A 30 10.76 4.59 -4.10
CA VAL A 30 10.76 6.03 -4.37
C VAL A 30 9.54 6.32 -5.23
N GLU A 31 8.70 7.24 -4.79
CA GLU A 31 7.51 7.69 -5.49
C GLU A 31 7.78 9.07 -6.11
N ILE A 32 7.43 9.22 -7.39
CA ILE A 32 7.65 10.44 -8.16
C ILE A 32 6.29 11.05 -8.50
N TYR A 33 6.07 12.28 -8.06
CA TYR A 33 4.84 13.02 -8.34
C TYR A 33 5.10 14.01 -9.48
N VAL A 34 4.26 13.94 -10.50
CA VAL A 34 4.34 14.78 -11.70
C VAL A 34 3.02 15.51 -11.89
N GLN A 35 3.09 16.83 -12.02
CA GLN A 35 1.93 17.68 -12.31
C GLN A 35 2.31 18.68 -13.40
N ASN A 36 1.42 18.90 -14.37
CA ASN A 36 1.65 19.84 -15.48
C ASN A 36 3.00 19.59 -16.18
N SER A 37 3.34 18.31 -16.42
CA SER A 37 4.61 17.89 -17.03
C SER A 37 5.88 18.29 -16.24
N LYS A 38 5.75 18.60 -14.94
CA LYS A 38 6.84 18.96 -14.04
C LYS A 38 6.86 18.02 -12.83
N VAL A 39 8.05 17.52 -12.46
CA VAL A 39 8.22 16.81 -11.19
C VAL A 39 8.03 17.80 -10.05
N THR A 40 7.10 17.51 -9.15
CA THR A 40 6.76 18.38 -8.01
C THR A 40 7.27 17.85 -6.69
N GLN A 41 7.40 16.53 -6.56
CA GLN A 41 7.82 15.88 -5.34
C GLN A 41 8.45 14.51 -5.62
N LEU A 42 9.48 14.20 -4.82
CA LEU A 42 10.02 12.85 -4.67
C LEU A 42 9.79 12.41 -3.22
N THR A 43 9.19 11.24 -3.03
CA THR A 43 8.92 10.67 -1.70
C THR A 43 9.65 9.35 -1.55
N VAL A 44 10.33 9.15 -0.43
CA VAL A 44 10.96 7.87 -0.09
C VAL A 44 10.08 7.13 0.90
N ARG A 45 9.65 5.91 0.54
CA ARG A 45 8.95 5.02 1.46
C ARG A 45 9.87 3.91 1.89
N LYS A 46 10.27 3.93 3.16
CA LYS A 46 11.06 2.85 3.76
C LYS A 46 10.14 1.67 3.99
N ILE A 47 10.53 0.51 3.46
CA ILE A 47 9.83 -0.75 3.73
C ILE A 47 10.74 -1.56 4.64
N LEU A 48 10.32 -1.72 5.90
CA LEU A 48 11.04 -2.53 6.85
C LEU A 48 10.78 -4.00 6.51
N LYS A 49 11.83 -4.74 6.17
CA LYS A 49 11.73 -6.20 6.10
C LYS A 49 11.62 -6.75 7.52
N THR A 50 10.52 -7.43 7.81
CA THR A 50 10.38 -8.21 9.03
C THR A 50 11.01 -9.59 8.81
N LYS A 51 11.52 -10.22 9.87
CA LYS A 51 11.99 -11.62 9.83
C LYS A 51 10.84 -12.61 10.09
N TYR A 52 9.60 -12.15 9.96
CA TYR A 52 8.42 -12.95 10.25
C TYR A 52 7.99 -13.62 8.95
N ASP A 53 8.28 -14.91 8.84
CA ASP A 53 7.73 -15.75 7.79
C ASP A 53 6.32 -16.14 8.23
N ILE A 54 5.31 -15.61 7.55
CA ILE A 54 3.95 -16.10 7.68
C ILE A 54 3.94 -17.43 6.92
N GLY A 55 4.24 -18.53 7.61
CA GLY A 55 4.15 -19.87 7.03
C GLY A 55 2.72 -20.13 6.55
N GLU A 56 2.57 -20.99 5.53
CA GLU A 56 1.28 -21.31 4.91
C GLU A 56 0.25 -21.95 5.88
N GLU A 57 0.62 -22.25 7.12
CA GLU A 57 -0.22 -22.92 8.12
C GLU A 57 -1.14 -22.00 8.93
N ASP A 58 -0.93 -20.67 8.94
CA ASP A 58 -1.72 -19.74 9.76
C ASP A 58 -3.06 -19.29 9.11
N ILE A 59 -3.42 -19.82 7.93
CA ILE A 59 -4.65 -19.42 7.21
C ILE A 59 -5.91 -20.07 7.82
N GLN A 60 -5.77 -21.10 8.67
CA GLN A 60 -6.93 -21.83 9.20
C GLN A 60 -7.65 -21.12 10.37
N GLU A 61 -6.98 -20.23 11.12
CA GLU A 61 -7.59 -19.61 12.30
C GLU A 61 -8.27 -18.26 12.02
N THR A 62 -8.01 -17.63 10.87
CA THR A 62 -8.58 -16.30 10.56
C THR A 62 -10.02 -16.36 9.99
N ILE A 63 -10.52 -17.52 9.55
CA ILE A 63 -11.86 -17.62 8.93
C ILE A 63 -12.99 -17.76 9.96
N GLN A 64 -12.73 -18.13 11.22
CA GLN A 64 -13.79 -18.37 12.22
C GLN A 64 -14.30 -17.13 12.97
N ILE A 65 -13.67 -15.96 12.80
CA ILE A 65 -14.05 -14.75 13.55
C ILE A 65 -15.28 -14.05 12.94
N ASN A 66 -15.66 -14.37 11.69
CA ASN A 66 -16.77 -13.72 10.99
C ASN A 66 -18.11 -14.49 11.00
N GLN A 67 -18.23 -15.61 11.72
CA GLN A 67 -19.51 -16.36 11.82
C GLN A 67 -20.12 -16.42 13.24
N LYS A 68 -19.44 -15.93 14.29
CA LYS A 68 -19.98 -15.93 15.67
C LYS A 68 -20.70 -14.65 16.08
N GLN A 69 -20.87 -13.66 15.21
CA GLN A 69 -21.59 -12.41 15.54
C GLN A 69 -23.06 -12.36 15.09
N SER A 70 -23.63 -13.43 14.52
CA SER A 70 -25.05 -13.43 14.07
C SER A 70 -26.04 -14.22 14.94
N VAL A 71 -25.60 -15.00 15.94
CA VAL A 71 -26.51 -15.91 16.67
C VAL A 71 -27.00 -15.35 18.02
N ASP A 72 -26.20 -14.53 18.71
CA ASP A 72 -26.60 -13.99 20.02
C ASP A 72 -27.51 -12.75 19.95
N ALA A 73 -27.68 -12.17 18.76
CA ALA A 73 -28.63 -11.06 18.54
C ALA A 73 -30.08 -11.54 18.30
N GLN A 74 -30.31 -12.84 18.02
CA GLN A 74 -31.65 -13.35 17.64
C GLN A 74 -32.41 -14.03 18.78
N ASN A 75 -31.76 -14.39 19.89
CA ASN A 75 -32.45 -15.04 21.02
C ASN A 75 -32.93 -14.09 22.13
N ARG A 76 -32.86 -12.76 21.94
CA ARG A 76 -33.36 -11.78 22.92
C ARG A 76 -34.83 -11.37 22.73
N VAL A 77 -35.57 -11.97 21.78
CA VAL A 77 -36.93 -11.51 21.40
C VAL A 77 -38.08 -12.44 21.87
N LEU A 78 -37.85 -13.65 22.38
CA LEU A 78 -38.89 -14.47 22.99
C LEU A 78 -38.34 -15.08 24.29
N THR A 79 -38.58 -14.54 25.49
CA THR A 79 -39.86 -14.66 26.20
C THR A 79 -39.99 -13.58 27.31
N LYS A 80 -40.65 -12.46 26.99
CA LYS A 80 -41.35 -11.64 27.99
C LYS A 80 -42.83 -12.04 27.99
N LYS A 81 -43.27 -12.80 29.00
CA LYS A 81 -44.67 -13.04 29.48
C LYS A 81 -44.59 -14.26 30.40
N LYS A 82 -45.15 -14.33 31.59
CA LYS A 82 -46.21 -13.62 32.33
C LYS A 82 -45.94 -13.95 33.82
N GLN A 83 -45.99 -12.97 34.72
CA GLN A 83 -46.96 -12.93 35.85
C GLN A 83 -47.16 -14.25 36.59
#